data_AF-A0A920GM57-F1
#
_entry.id   AF-A0A920GM57-F1
#
_cell.length_a   1.000
_cell.length_b   1.000
_cell.length_c   1.000
_cell.angle_alpha   90.00
_cell.angle_beta   90.00
_cell.angle_gamma   90.00
#
_symmetry.space_group_name_H-M   'P 1'
#
loop_
_entity.id
_entity.type
_entity.pdbx_description
1 polymer ?
#
loop_
_entity_poly.entity_id
_entity_poly.type
_entity_poly.pdbx_seq_one_letter_code
_entity_poly.pdbx_strand_id
1 'polypeptide(L)' 'MRAANHKAQPLPKSELYLVTPQQPSAALEALKALDPDELSAREALDRIYQLKQKLDDDS' A
#
# COMPACT_ATOMS: atom_id res chain seq x y z
N MET A 1 -46.51 28.59 -20.40
CA MET A 1 -45.87 28.31 -19.09
C MET A 1 -44.56 27.57 -19.36
N ARG A 2 -43.42 28.16 -18.99
CA ARG A 2 -42.08 27.56 -19.09
C ARG A 2 -41.53 27.38 -17.68
N ALA A 3 -41.24 26.16 -17.27
CA ALA A 3 -40.34 25.78 -16.17
C ALA A 3 -40.29 24.25 -16.11
N ALA A 4 -39.20 23.56 -15.82
CA ALA A 4 -37.78 23.86 -15.84
C ALA A 4 -37.09 22.50 -15.98
N ASN A 5 -36.39 22.29 -17.10
CA ASN A 5 -35.70 21.04 -17.40
C ASN A 5 -34.59 20.82 -16.35
N HIS A 6 -34.69 19.73 -15.59
CA HIS A 6 -33.73 19.39 -14.54
C HIS A 6 -32.39 19.06 -15.21
N LYS A 7 -31.44 19.99 -15.12
CA LYS A 7 -30.05 19.71 -15.49
C LYS A 7 -29.53 18.64 -14.54
N ALA A 8 -29.44 17.40 -15.02
CA ALA A 8 -28.59 16.40 -14.41
C ALA A 8 -27.16 16.95 -14.44
N GLN A 9 -26.69 17.40 -13.29
CA GLN A 9 -25.31 17.81 -13.09
C GLN A 9 -24.47 16.52 -13.16
N PRO A 10 -23.58 16.35 -14.15
CA PRO A 10 -22.70 15.19 -14.13
C PRO A 10 -21.74 15.41 -12.97
N LEU A 11 -21.82 14.55 -11.95
CA LEU A 11 -20.84 14.47 -10.88
C LEU A 11 -19.43 14.36 -11.52
N PRO A 12 -18.42 15.08 -11.03
CA PRO A 12 -17.06 14.96 -11.54
C PRO A 12 -16.61 13.52 -11.33
N LYS A 13 -16.43 12.80 -12.44
CA LYS A 13 -15.89 11.45 -12.45
C LYS A 13 -14.49 11.55 -11.89
N SER A 14 -14.32 10.95 -10.72
CA SER A 14 -13.05 10.42 -10.24
C SER A 14 -11.94 11.46 -10.26
N GLU A 15 -11.67 12.03 -9.08
CA GLU A 15 -10.30 12.04 -8.58
C GLU A 15 -9.69 10.67 -8.93
N LEU A 16 -9.06 10.63 -10.10
CA LEU A 16 -8.29 9.53 -10.61
C LEU A 16 -7.24 9.38 -9.55
N TYR A 17 -7.48 8.47 -8.61
CA TYR A 17 -6.53 8.01 -7.62
C TYR A 17 -5.22 7.93 -8.37
N LEU A 18 -4.34 8.89 -8.10
CA LEU A 18 -2.96 8.84 -8.53
C LEU A 18 -2.37 7.70 -7.71
N VAL A 19 -2.65 6.47 -8.12
CA VAL A 19 -1.87 5.31 -7.75
C VAL A 19 -0.56 5.55 -8.48
N THR A 20 0.31 6.36 -7.89
CA THR A 20 1.74 6.17 -8.13
C THR A 20 1.96 4.68 -7.88
N PRO A 21 2.45 3.92 -8.87
CA PRO A 21 2.80 2.54 -8.62
C PRO A 21 3.84 2.56 -7.51
N GLN A 22 3.41 2.24 -6.30
CA GLN A 22 4.29 2.16 -5.15
C GLN A 22 5.18 0.96 -5.45
N GLN A 23 6.38 1.24 -5.95
CA GLN A 23 7.35 0.23 -6.27
C GLN A 23 7.51 -0.64 -5.03
N PRO A 24 7.39 -1.98 -5.14
CA PRO A 24 7.42 -2.84 -3.97
C PRO A 24 8.75 -2.59 -3.24
N SER A 25 8.67 -2.15 -1.98
CA SER A 25 9.86 -1.91 -1.18
C SER A 25 10.59 -3.23 -0.93
N ALA A 26 11.91 -3.17 -0.81
CA ALA A 26 12.72 -4.36 -0.55
C ALA A 26 12.30 -5.08 0.75
N ALA A 27 11.75 -4.34 1.72
CA ALA A 27 11.17 -4.88 2.93
C ALA A 27 9.92 -5.73 2.66
N LEU A 28 9.05 -5.31 1.74
CA LEU A 28 7.81 -6.00 1.41
C LEU A 28 8.07 -7.32 0.68
N GLU A 29 9.07 -7.36 -0.20
CA GLU A 29 9.50 -8.61 -0.86
C GLU A 29 10.13 -9.59 0.14
N ALA A 30 10.96 -9.10 1.05
CA ALA A 30 11.55 -9.92 2.10
C ALA A 30 10.49 -10.52 3.04
N LEU A 31 9.40 -9.79 3.31
CA LEU A 31 8.30 -10.26 4.16
C LEU A 31 7.47 -11.35 3.46
N LYS A 32 7.24 -11.26 2.15
CA LYS A 32 6.53 -12.28 1.38
C LYS A 32 7.28 -13.62 1.32
N ALA A 33 8.60 -13.58 1.37
CA ALA A 33 9.47 -14.75 1.31
C ALA A 33 9.70 -15.42 2.67
N LEU A 34 9.23 -14.81 3.77
CA LEU A 34 9.40 -15.35 5.12
C LEU A 34 8.36 -16.44 5.39
N ASP A 35 8.85 -17.61 5.82
CA ASP A 35 8.03 -18.65 6.41
C ASP A 35 8.14 -18.60 7.93
N PRO A 36 7.07 -18.24 8.67
CA PRO A 36 7.15 -18.03 10.12
C PRO A 36 7.24 -19.33 10.92
N ASP A 37 6.75 -20.45 10.38
CA ASP A 37 6.73 -21.74 11.07
C ASP A 37 8.13 -22.37 11.14
N GLU A 38 9.00 -22.02 10.19
CA GLU A 38 10.39 -22.48 10.12
C GLU A 38 11.38 -21.63 10.96
N LEU A 39 10.91 -20.57 11.64
CA LEU A 39 11.78 -19.67 12.42
C LEU A 39 11.71 -19.95 13.91
N SER A 40 12.87 -19.99 14.57
CA SER A 40 12.89 -19.87 16.03
C SER A 40 12.48 -18.46 16.48
N ALA A 41 12.05 -18.33 17.74
CA ALA A 41 11.67 -17.04 18.31
C ALA A 41 12.77 -15.96 18.22
N ARG A 42 14.04 -16.38 18.34
CA ARG A 42 15.19 -15.47 18.20
C ARG A 42 15.34 -15.01 16.76
N GLU A 43 15.26 -15.93 15.80
CA GLU A 43 15.39 -15.61 14.38
C GLU A 43 14.24 -14.72 13.91
N ALA A 44 13.01 -14.99 14.35
CA ALA A 44 11.86 -14.14 14.07
C ALA A 44 12.09 -12.70 14.55
N LEU A 45 12.62 -12.54 15.77
CA LEU A 45 12.95 -11.22 16.31
C LEU A 45 14.05 -10.51 15.49
N ASP A 46 15.13 -11.21 15.16
CA ASP A 46 16.21 -10.66 14.32
C ASP A 46 15.68 -10.23 12.94
N ARG A 47 14.78 -11.01 12.35
CA ARG A 47 14.12 -10.67 11.07
C ARG A 47 13.26 -9.42 11.17
N ILE A 48 12.54 -9.22 12.27
CA ILE A 48 11.73 -8.02 12.50
C ILE A 48 12.63 -6.77 12.54
N TYR A 49 13.77 -6.83 13.25
CA TYR A 49 14.73 -5.72 13.26
C TYR A 49 15.29 -5.40 11.87
N GLN A 50 15.64 -6.42 11.09
CA GLN A 50 16.12 -6.24 9.71
C GLN A 50 15.06 -5.63 8.79
N LEU A 51 13.80 -6.06 8.91
CA LEU A 51 12.69 -5.51 8.12
C LEU A 51 12.41 -4.05 8.49
N LYS A 52 12.51 -3.71 9.78
CA LYS A 52 12.39 -2.34 10.29
C LYS A 52 13.43 -1.42 9.65
N GLN A 53 14.71 -1.82 9.70
CA GLN A 53 15.79 -1.08 9.06
C GLN A 53 15.52 -0.86 7.56
N LYS A 54 15.14 -1.91 6.82
CA LYS A 54 14.82 -1.80 5.39
C LYS A 54 13.66 -0.85 5.08
N LEU A 55 12.70 -0.69 5.99
CA LEU A 55 11.61 0.29 5.83
C LEU A 55 12.09 1.72 6.08
N ASP A 56 12.97 1.89 7.07
CA ASP A 56 13.56 3.19 7.40
C ASP A 56 14.53 3.66 6.28
N ASP A 57 15.23 2.74 5.60
CA ASP A 57 16.11 3.03 4.45
C ASP A 57 15.36 3.30 3.12
N ASP A 58 14.11 2.84 2.98
CA ASP A 58 13.27 3.05 1.77
C ASP A 58 12.50 4.39 1.81
N SER A 59 12.57 5.12 2.94
CA SER A 59 11.86 6.39 3.21
C SER A 59 12.70 7.62 2.87
#